data_AF-A0A9D6I0E9-F1
#
_entry.id   AF-A0A9D6I0E9-F1
#
_cell.length_a   1.000
_cell.length_b   1.000
_cell.length_c   1.000
_cell.angle_alpha   90.00
_cell.angle_beta   90.00
_cell.angle_gamma   90.00
#
_symmetry.space_group_name_H-M   'P 1'
#
loop_
_entity.id
_entity.type
_entity.pdbx_description
1 polymer ?
#
loop_
_entity_poly.entity_id
_entity_poly.type
_entity_poly.pdbx_seq_one_letter_code
_entity_poly.pdbx_strand_id
1 'polypeptide(L)'
;SGPIDVTLYVSSDAKDTDFTVKLIDVSPDGKAYNLDETIQRMRYRDGYDKPLVWMEKDQVYKVVFQAMTTSNYFDAGHRIRIEVSSSNFPRFDRNLNTGGKNYDETRGVVAHNAVHRSRRYPSQVTVSVVKR
;
A
#
# COMPACT_ATOMS: atom_id res chain seq x y z
N SER A 1 2.43 14.85 13.78
CA SER A 1 1.10 15.16 13.25
C SER A 1 1.24 15.75 11.87
N GLY A 2 0.41 15.32 10.93
CA GLY A 2 0.45 15.81 9.55
C GLY A 2 0.35 14.69 8.52
N PRO A 3 0.64 14.98 7.25
CA PRO A 3 0.57 14.01 6.18
C PRO A 3 1.58 12.87 6.36
N ILE A 4 1.22 11.73 5.79
CA ILE A 4 2.05 10.54 5.65
C ILE A 4 2.08 10.18 4.17
N ASP A 5 3.28 10.23 3.59
CA ASP A 5 3.50 9.91 2.18
C ASP A 5 4.12 8.53 2.06
N VAL A 6 3.61 7.73 1.13
CA VAL A 6 4.09 6.36 0.90
C VAL A 6 4.53 6.22 -0.54
N THR A 7 5.75 5.74 -0.73
CA THR A 7 6.28 5.34 -2.04
C THR A 7 6.82 3.93 -1.92
N LEU A 8 6.24 2.99 -2.67
CA LEU A 8 6.74 1.62 -2.76
C LEU A 8 7.27 1.33 -4.15
N TYR A 9 8.29 0.48 -4.21
CA TYR A 9 8.74 -0.16 -5.42
C TYR A 9 8.24 -1.60 -5.39
N VAL A 10 7.38 -1.95 -6.34
CA VAL A 10 6.65 -3.21 -6.30
C VAL A 10 6.70 -3.94 -7.64
N SER A 11 6.58 -5.26 -7.60
CA SER A 11 6.38 -6.09 -8.79
C SER A 11 5.32 -7.15 -8.52
N SER A 12 4.77 -7.71 -9.59
CA SER A 12 3.82 -8.82 -9.56
C SER A 12 4.04 -9.71 -10.77
N ASP A 13 3.66 -10.97 -10.67
CA ASP A 13 3.50 -11.85 -11.83
C ASP A 13 2.12 -11.72 -12.50
N ALA A 14 1.18 -11.00 -11.86
CA ALA A 14 -0.15 -10.74 -12.37
C ALA A 14 -0.20 -9.45 -13.21
N LYS A 15 -1.20 -9.38 -14.10
CA LYS A 15 -1.42 -8.24 -15.00
C LYS A 15 -1.93 -6.99 -14.27
N ASP A 16 -2.57 -7.19 -13.14
CA ASP A 16 -3.03 -6.17 -12.20
C ASP A 16 -3.07 -6.76 -10.79
N THR A 17 -2.98 -5.92 -9.77
CA THR A 17 -3.13 -6.29 -8.35
C THR A 17 -3.35 -5.00 -7.56
N ASP A 18 -3.68 -5.12 -6.29
CA ASP A 18 -3.61 -4.01 -5.35
C ASP A 18 -2.35 -4.11 -4.48
N PHE A 19 -1.89 -2.97 -3.98
CA PHE A 19 -1.01 -2.88 -2.82
C PHE A 19 -1.70 -1.99 -1.78
N THR A 20 -1.61 -2.36 -0.51
CA THR A 20 -2.19 -1.62 0.62
C THR A 20 -1.09 -1.29 1.61
N VAL A 21 -1.19 -0.13 2.26
CA VAL A 21 -0.28 0.25 3.35
C VAL A 21 -1.09 0.73 4.55
N LYS A 22 -0.77 0.23 5.74
CA LYS A 22 -1.35 0.65 7.01
C LYS A 22 -0.26 1.19 7.93
N LEU A 23 -0.54 2.30 8.61
CA LEU A 23 0.26 2.80 9.72
C LEU A 23 -0.38 2.35 11.04
N ILE A 24 0.42 1.77 11.91
CA ILE A 24 -0.04 1.16 13.16
C ILE A 24 0.82 1.65 14.33
N ASP A 25 0.15 1.97 15.43
CA ASP A 25 0.76 2.16 16.73
C ASP A 25 0.69 0.86 17.53
N VAL A 26 1.86 0.30 17.87
CA VAL A 26 1.95 -0.93 18.65
C VAL A 26 2.41 -0.58 20.06
N SER A 27 1.54 -0.81 21.04
CA SER A 27 1.84 -0.61 22.45
C SER A 27 2.75 -1.71 23.01
N PRO A 28 3.42 -1.48 24.16
CA PRO A 28 4.29 -2.47 24.79
C PRO A 28 3.61 -3.79 25.16
N ASP A 29 2.31 -3.77 25.45
CA ASP A 29 1.49 -4.97 25.74
C ASP A 29 1.07 -5.73 24.47
N GLY A 30 1.47 -5.26 23.28
CA GLY A 30 1.25 -5.91 21.99
C GLY A 30 -0.04 -5.51 21.29
N LYS A 31 -0.88 -4.63 21.86
CA LYS A 31 -2.04 -4.10 21.13
C LYS A 31 -1.57 -3.28 19.93
N ALA A 32 -2.28 -3.40 18.83
CA ALA A 32 -1.95 -2.77 17.56
C ALA A 32 -3.15 -1.93 17.11
N TYR A 33 -2.99 -0.61 17.13
CA TYR A 33 -4.03 0.35 16.75
C TYR A 33 -3.76 0.89 15.35
N ASN A 34 -4.71 0.67 14.43
CA ASN A 34 -4.65 1.25 13.10
C ASN A 34 -4.82 2.77 13.20
N LEU A 35 -3.87 3.53 12.68
CA LEU A 35 -3.92 4.99 12.65
C LEU A 35 -4.52 5.50 11.34
N ASP A 36 -4.01 5.02 10.22
CA ASP A 36 -4.54 5.29 8.89
C ASP A 36 -4.11 4.18 7.92
N GLU A 37 -4.81 4.07 6.80
CA GLU A 37 -4.53 3.09 5.76
C GLU A 37 -4.96 3.56 4.37
N THR A 38 -4.21 3.13 3.37
CA THR A 38 -4.41 3.49 1.96
C THR A 38 -4.22 2.27 1.06
N ILE A 39 -4.69 2.37 -0.18
CA ILE A 39 -4.60 1.34 -1.21
C ILE A 39 -4.24 1.98 -2.55
N GLN A 40 -3.50 1.27 -3.38
CA GLN A 40 -3.32 1.60 -4.79
C GLN A 40 -3.56 0.36 -5.64
N ARG A 41 -4.54 0.44 -6.52
CA ARG A 41 -4.75 -0.55 -7.59
C ARG A 41 -3.83 -0.23 -8.76
N MET A 42 -3.08 -1.23 -9.22
CA MET A 42 -1.95 -1.02 -10.12
C MET A 42 -2.34 -0.53 -11.51
N ARG A 43 -3.57 -0.81 -11.97
CA ARG A 43 -4.08 -0.25 -13.23
C ARG A 43 -4.29 1.27 -13.23
N TYR A 44 -4.36 1.89 -12.06
CA TYR A 44 -4.54 3.34 -11.87
C TYR A 44 -3.28 4.04 -11.38
N ARG A 45 -2.13 3.35 -11.36
CA ARG A 45 -0.88 3.85 -10.74
C ARG A 45 -0.33 5.15 -11.37
N ASP A 46 -0.71 5.45 -12.61
CA ASP A 46 -0.28 6.65 -13.33
C ASP A 46 -1.25 7.84 -13.14
N GLY A 47 -2.35 7.64 -12.42
CA GLY A 47 -3.40 8.64 -12.16
C GLY A 47 -4.78 8.14 -12.56
N TYR A 48 -5.81 8.59 -11.82
CA TYR A 48 -7.20 8.20 -12.07
C TYR A 48 -7.82 8.87 -13.30
N ASP A 49 -7.19 9.92 -13.82
CA ASP A 49 -7.53 10.63 -15.06
C ASP A 49 -6.78 10.08 -16.28
N LYS A 50 -5.90 9.08 -16.11
CA LYS A 50 -5.08 8.50 -17.17
C LYS A 50 -5.70 7.21 -17.72
N PRO A 51 -5.36 6.81 -18.96
CA PRO A 51 -5.67 5.47 -19.46
C PRO A 51 -5.19 4.38 -18.52
N LEU A 52 -5.93 3.28 -18.45
CA LEU A 52 -5.53 2.11 -17.67
C LEU A 52 -4.22 1.53 -18.18
N VAL A 53 -3.38 1.09 -17.24
CA VAL A 53 -2.07 0.50 -17.55
C VAL A 53 -1.93 -0.87 -16.92
N TRP A 54 -1.24 -1.79 -17.57
CA TRP A 54 -1.05 -3.15 -17.05
C TRP A 54 0.36 -3.32 -16.48
N MET A 55 0.51 -4.27 -15.57
CA MET A 55 1.82 -4.70 -15.10
C MET A 55 2.39 -5.72 -16.08
N GLU A 56 3.68 -5.56 -16.37
CA GLU A 56 4.51 -6.58 -17.00
C GLU A 56 5.07 -7.48 -15.90
N LYS A 57 5.11 -8.78 -16.18
CA LYS A 57 5.54 -9.80 -15.23
C LYS A 57 6.93 -9.48 -14.67
N ASP A 58 7.02 -9.42 -13.34
CA ASP A 58 8.24 -9.17 -12.55
C ASP A 58 8.92 -7.80 -12.79
N GLN A 59 8.34 -6.93 -13.62
CA GLN A 59 8.80 -5.57 -13.78
C GLN A 59 8.57 -4.78 -12.48
N VAL A 60 9.59 -4.02 -12.06
CA VAL A 60 9.51 -3.18 -10.85
C VAL A 60 8.92 -1.82 -11.22
N TYR A 61 7.86 -1.43 -10.53
CA TYR A 61 7.16 -0.16 -10.66
C TYR A 61 7.33 0.68 -9.40
N LYS A 62 7.60 1.98 -9.57
CA LYS A 62 7.49 2.97 -8.49
C LYS A 62 6.02 3.37 -8.36
N VAL A 63 5.46 3.23 -7.16
CA VAL A 63 4.06 3.52 -6.87
C VAL A 63 3.99 4.55 -5.76
N VAL A 64 3.36 5.68 -6.06
CA VAL A 64 3.06 6.72 -5.07
C VAL A 64 1.60 6.54 -4.66
N PHE A 65 1.37 6.38 -3.37
CA PHE A 65 0.02 6.18 -2.84
C PHE A 65 -0.66 7.51 -2.58
N GLN A 66 -1.99 7.49 -2.50
CA GLN A 66 -2.74 8.61 -1.96
C GLN A 66 -2.28 8.90 -0.53
N ALA A 67 -2.11 10.19 -0.22
CA ALA A 67 -1.64 10.66 1.07
C ALA A 67 -2.60 10.23 2.19
N MET A 68 -2.01 9.75 3.28
CA MET A 68 -2.68 9.53 4.55
C MET A 68 -2.47 10.73 5.47
N THR A 69 -3.23 10.85 6.55
CA THR A 69 -3.00 11.90 7.55
C THR A 69 -3.33 11.40 8.95
N THR A 70 -2.49 11.75 9.92
CA THR A 70 -2.78 11.42 11.31
C THR A 70 -2.14 12.41 12.29
N SER A 71 -2.65 12.40 13.51
CA SER A 71 -2.06 13.07 14.65
C SER A 71 -2.03 12.09 15.82
N ASN A 72 -0.96 11.32 15.91
CA ASN A 72 -0.74 10.36 16.99
C ASN A 72 0.54 10.70 17.77
N TYR A 73 0.49 10.51 19.08
CA TYR A 73 1.67 10.51 19.95
C TYR A 73 2.05 9.07 20.25
N PHE A 74 3.22 8.65 19.76
CA PHE A 74 3.79 7.35 20.09
C PHE A 74 4.55 7.49 21.42
N ASP A 75 3.97 6.97 22.49
CA ASP A 75 4.57 7.05 23.83
C ASP A 75 5.86 6.22 23.93
N ALA A 76 6.65 6.43 24.97
CA ALA A 76 7.85 5.65 25.21
C ALA A 76 7.54 4.15 25.25
N GLY A 77 8.31 3.36 24.48
CA GLY A 77 8.12 1.92 24.34
C GLY A 77 7.12 1.50 23.27
N HIS A 78 6.30 2.42 22.74
CA HIS A 78 5.50 2.16 21.55
C HIS A 78 6.38 1.98 20.31
N ARG A 79 5.83 1.34 19.28
CA ARG A 79 6.51 1.15 17.99
C ARG A 79 5.63 1.61 16.84
N ILE A 80 6.26 2.31 15.90
CA ILE A 80 5.69 2.56 14.58
C ILE A 80 5.80 1.26 13.77
N ARG A 81 4.66 0.71 13.33
CA ARG A 81 4.61 -0.43 12.41
C ARG A 81 3.96 -0.02 11.11
N ILE A 82 4.54 -0.50 10.01
CA ILE A 82 3.95 -0.43 8.67
C ILE A 82 3.56 -1.83 8.26
N GLU A 83 2.31 -2.02 7.88
CA GLU A 83 1.84 -3.26 7.27
C GLU A 83 1.59 -3.03 5.79
N VAL A 84 2.20 -3.87 4.96
CA VAL A 84 2.03 -3.86 3.50
C VAL A 84 1.40 -5.17 3.08
N SER A 85 0.37 -5.09 2.25
CA SER A 85 -0.33 -6.26 1.71
C SER A 85 -0.89 -5.93 0.33
N SER A 86 -1.80 -6.76 -0.17
CA SER A 86 -2.46 -6.61 -1.48
C SER A 86 -3.99 -6.71 -1.39
N SER A 87 -4.55 -6.58 -0.18
CA SER A 87 -6.01 -6.50 0.01
C SER A 87 -6.34 -5.90 1.38
N ASN A 88 -7.50 -5.26 1.47
CA ASN A 88 -8.08 -4.80 2.73
C ASN A 88 -9.61 -4.85 2.63
N PHE A 89 -10.14 -6.07 2.57
CA PHE A 89 -11.57 -6.32 2.45
C PHE A 89 -12.25 -6.29 3.84
N PRO A 90 -13.46 -5.75 3.99
CA PRO A 90 -14.34 -5.19 2.95
C PRO A 90 -14.19 -3.69 2.70
N ARG A 91 -13.17 -3.02 3.27
CA ARG A 91 -12.97 -1.58 3.06
C ARG A 91 -12.76 -1.23 1.58
N PHE A 92 -12.04 -2.09 0.85
CA PHE A 92 -11.90 -2.01 -0.61
C PHE A 92 -12.35 -3.32 -1.26
N ASP A 93 -12.85 -3.22 -2.50
CA ASP A 93 -13.13 -4.39 -3.32
C ASP A 93 -11.82 -5.15 -3.60
N ARG A 94 -11.87 -6.48 -3.61
CA ARG A 94 -10.68 -7.30 -3.88
C ARG A 94 -10.32 -7.20 -5.35
N ASN A 95 -9.07 -6.92 -5.70
CA ASN A 95 -8.58 -7.17 -7.05
C ASN A 95 -8.58 -8.67 -7.34
N LEU A 96 -9.11 -9.07 -8.49
CA LEU A 96 -9.10 -10.47 -8.93
C LEU A 96 -7.81 -10.84 -9.69
N ASN A 97 -6.91 -9.88 -9.87
CA ASN A 97 -5.56 -10.02 -10.44
C ASN A 97 -5.51 -10.42 -11.92
N THR A 98 -6.64 -10.45 -12.60
CA THR A 98 -6.77 -10.81 -14.02
C THR A 98 -6.49 -9.64 -14.97
N GLY A 99 -6.62 -8.41 -14.47
CA GLY A 99 -6.69 -7.20 -15.29
C GLY A 99 -8.03 -7.03 -16.02
N GLY A 100 -9.03 -7.86 -15.73
CA GLY A 100 -10.37 -7.73 -16.30
C GLY A 100 -11.22 -6.69 -15.58
N LYS A 101 -12.53 -6.71 -15.84
CA LYS A 101 -13.51 -5.84 -15.21
C LYS A 101 -13.86 -6.37 -13.82
N ASN A 102 -13.24 -5.78 -12.81
CA ASN A 102 -13.35 -6.22 -11.42
C ASN A 102 -14.79 -6.34 -10.89
N TYR A 103 -15.77 -5.64 -11.50
CA TYR A 103 -17.17 -5.62 -11.07
C TYR A 103 -18.04 -6.77 -11.60
N ASP A 104 -17.66 -7.44 -12.68
CA ASP A 104 -18.44 -8.55 -13.29
C ASP A 104 -17.65 -9.88 -13.35
N GLU A 105 -16.38 -9.86 -12.93
CA GLU A 105 -15.56 -11.05 -12.83
C GLU A 105 -15.87 -11.89 -11.59
N THR A 106 -15.81 -13.21 -11.74
CA THR A 106 -16.11 -14.17 -10.67
C THR A 106 -14.93 -15.07 -10.33
N ARG A 107 -13.89 -15.09 -11.16
CA ARG A 107 -12.71 -15.95 -10.99
C ARG A 107 -11.46 -15.08 -10.94
N GLY A 108 -10.78 -15.11 -9.80
CA GLY A 108 -9.47 -14.49 -9.65
C GLY A 108 -8.32 -15.45 -9.92
N VAL A 109 -7.13 -14.88 -10.05
CA VAL A 109 -5.86 -15.61 -10.11
C VAL A 109 -4.99 -15.23 -8.90
N VAL A 110 -4.14 -16.16 -8.47
CA VAL A 110 -3.15 -15.89 -7.41
C VAL A 110 -2.07 -15.00 -8.01
N ALA A 111 -1.74 -13.91 -7.31
CA ALA A 111 -0.64 -13.02 -7.65
C ALA A 111 0.51 -13.18 -6.64
N HIS A 112 1.73 -13.33 -7.14
CA HIS A 112 2.95 -13.30 -6.36
C HIS A 112 3.53 -11.88 -6.39
N ASN A 113 3.19 -11.14 -5.34
CA ASN A 113 3.57 -9.74 -5.19
C ASN A 113 4.85 -9.59 -4.39
N ALA A 114 5.70 -8.64 -4.80
CA ALA A 114 6.94 -8.33 -4.10
C ALA A 114 7.05 -6.83 -3.81
N VAL A 115 7.56 -6.51 -2.62
CA VAL A 115 7.98 -5.15 -2.24
C VAL A 115 9.50 -5.11 -2.21
N HIS A 116 10.08 -4.24 -3.02
CA HIS A 116 11.52 -4.11 -3.19
C HIS A 116 12.07 -3.05 -2.23
N ARG A 117 13.12 -3.38 -1.49
CA ARG A 117 13.71 -2.51 -0.45
C ARG A 117 15.24 -2.48 -0.52
N SER A 118 15.77 -1.94 -1.62
CA SER A 118 17.21 -1.86 -1.88
C SER A 118 17.64 -0.42 -2.13
N ARG A 119 18.96 -0.17 -2.27
CA ARG A 119 19.48 1.14 -2.67
C ARG A 119 18.94 1.60 -4.04
N ARG A 120 18.69 0.65 -4.95
CA ARG A 120 18.09 0.93 -6.28
C ARG A 120 16.58 1.15 -6.19
N TYR A 121 15.92 0.45 -5.27
CA TYR A 121 14.47 0.47 -5.07
C TYR A 121 14.15 0.86 -3.63
N PRO A 122 14.30 2.15 -3.27
CA PRO A 122 14.16 2.62 -1.91
C PRO A 122 12.69 2.84 -1.54
N SER A 123 11.94 1.75 -1.34
CA SER A 123 10.59 1.83 -0.76
C SER A 123 10.63 2.52 0.60
N GLN A 124 9.76 3.50 0.83
CA GLN A 124 9.79 4.34 2.02
C GLN A 124 8.40 4.86 2.42
N VAL A 125 8.28 5.17 3.71
CA VAL A 125 7.17 5.90 4.31
C VAL A 125 7.73 7.14 4.98
N THR A 126 7.25 8.31 4.58
CA THR A 126 7.65 9.60 5.15
C THR A 126 6.56 10.07 6.09
N VAL A 127 6.92 10.39 7.34
CA VAL A 127 5.98 10.83 8.38
C VAL A 127 6.30 12.23 8.86
N SER A 128 5.25 13.02 9.13
CA SER A 128 5.38 14.36 9.69
C SER A 128 5.62 14.32 11.21
N VAL A 129 6.83 14.68 11.64
CA VAL A 129 7.24 14.73 13.04
C VAL A 129 7.15 16.15 13.59
N VAL A 130 6.38 16.32 14.66
CA VAL A 130 6.30 17.58 15.41
C VAL A 130 7.10 17.39 16.69
N LYS A 131 8.09 18.27 16.93
CA LYS A 131 8.83 18.28 18.19
C LYS A 131 7.92 18.85 19.28
N ARG A 132 7.97 18.21 20.45
CA ARG A 132 7.33 18.72 21.66
C ARG A 132 8.08 19.92 22.20
#